data_AF-A0A2W4CCW1-F1
#
_entry.id   AF-A0A2W4CCW1-F1
#
_cell.length_a   1.000
_cell.length_b   1.000
_cell.length_c   1.000
_cell.angle_alpha   90.00
_cell.angle_beta   90.00
_cell.angle_gamma   90.00
#
_symmetry.space_group_name_H-M   'P 1'
#
loop_
_entity.id
_entity.type
_entity.pdbx_description
1 polymer ?
#
loop_
_entity_poly.entity_id
_entity_poly.type
_entity_poly.pdbx_seq_one_letter_code
_entity_poly.pdbx_strand_id
1 'polypeptide(L)'
;RAEQAAAQGNAANAAHFLEQSDAYLDAKYAEFAKYNYDLIIVQQDEPLWTDHVLGQARFAAVLAAYHPIARDARFIVYGRNVAVGGGSSAQGNS
;
A
#
# COMPACT_ATOMS: atom_id res chain seq x y z
N ARG A 1 -34.39 -1.41 -23.14
CA ARG A 1 -33.30 -2.10 -23.88
C ARG A 1 -32.03 -1.25 -23.96
N ALA A 2 -32.07 0.01 -24.40
CA ALA A 2 -30.87 0.86 -24.49
C ALA A 2 -30.21 1.14 -23.11
N GLU A 3 -31.01 1.38 -22.08
CA GLU A 3 -30.49 1.67 -20.72
C GLU A 3 -29.78 0.47 -20.07
N GLN A 4 -30.28 -0.75 -20.29
CA GLN A 4 -29.62 -1.98 -19.83
C GLN A 4 -28.30 -2.24 -20.58
N ALA A 5 -28.26 -1.98 -21.90
CA ALA A 5 -27.04 -2.11 -22.68
C ALA A 5 -25.99 -1.05 -22.28
N ALA A 6 -26.43 0.18 -21.98
CA ALA A 6 -25.56 1.23 -21.47
C ALA A 6 -25.04 0.90 -20.06
N ALA A 7 -25.89 0.39 -19.15
CA ALA A 7 -25.48 -0.04 -17.82
C ALA A 7 -24.49 -1.21 -17.85
N GLN A 8 -24.72 -2.20 -18.73
CA GLN A 8 -23.81 -3.32 -18.93
C GLN A 8 -22.48 -2.89 -19.57
N GLY A 9 -22.53 -2.00 -20.56
CA GLY A 9 -21.32 -1.43 -21.17
C GLY A 9 -20.51 -0.60 -20.19
N ASN A 10 -21.16 0.15 -19.31
CA ASN A 10 -20.50 0.94 -18.27
C ASN A 10 -19.88 0.04 -17.19
N ALA A 11 -20.56 -1.05 -16.82
CA ALA A 11 -20.03 -2.05 -15.89
C ALA A 11 -18.85 -2.83 -16.46
N ALA A 12 -18.90 -3.22 -17.74
CA ALA A 12 -17.81 -3.91 -18.41
C ALA A 12 -16.55 -3.03 -18.53
N ASN A 13 -16.73 -1.74 -18.86
CA ASN A 13 -15.64 -0.79 -18.87
C ASN A 13 -15.06 -0.56 -17.46
N ALA A 14 -15.91 -0.43 -16.45
CA ALA A 14 -15.44 -0.29 -15.07
C ALA A 14 -14.64 -1.52 -14.60
N ALA A 15 -15.10 -2.73 -14.92
CA ALA A 15 -14.39 -3.97 -14.59
C ALA A 15 -13.01 -4.03 -15.27
N HIS A 16 -12.94 -3.64 -16.55
CA HIS A 16 -11.67 -3.61 -17.29
C HIS A 16 -10.68 -2.60 -16.69
N PHE A 17 -11.15 -1.41 -16.27
CA PHE A 17 -10.28 -0.44 -15.59
C PHE A 17 -9.79 -0.94 -14.22
N LEU A 18 -10.63 -1.66 -13.48
CA LEU A 18 -10.22 -2.28 -12.22
C LEU A 18 -9.15 -3.36 -12.43
N GLU A 19 -9.29 -4.19 -13.45
CA GLU A 19 -8.31 -5.23 -13.79
C GLU A 19 -6.95 -4.62 -14.17
N GLN A 20 -6.95 -3.57 -15.00
CA GLN A 20 -5.72 -2.85 -15.35
C GLN A 20 -5.06 -2.20 -14.14
N SER A 21 -5.88 -1.66 -13.23
CA SER A 21 -5.41 -1.05 -11.99
C SER A 21 -4.76 -2.06 -11.07
N ASP A 22 -5.39 -3.22 -10.86
CA ASP A 22 -4.85 -4.30 -10.05
C ASP A 22 -3.54 -4.85 -10.63
N ALA A 23 -3.46 -5.05 -11.96
CA ALA A 23 -2.23 -5.50 -12.61
C ALA A 23 -1.08 -4.49 -12.44
N TYR A 24 -1.38 -3.19 -12.51
CA TYR A 24 -0.40 -2.15 -12.23
C TYR A 24 0.07 -2.19 -10.77
N LEU A 25 -0.86 -2.33 -9.83
CA LEU A 25 -0.56 -2.41 -8.40
C LEU A 25 0.29 -3.64 -8.06
N ASP A 26 0.00 -4.80 -8.64
CA ASP A 26 0.80 -6.02 -8.44
C ASP A 26 2.25 -5.83 -8.88
N ALA A 27 2.47 -5.19 -10.03
CA ALA A 27 3.82 -4.87 -10.49
C ALA A 27 4.55 -3.93 -9.50
N LYS A 28 3.83 -2.95 -8.92
CA LYS A 28 4.39 -2.05 -7.91
C LYS A 28 4.70 -2.76 -6.60
N TYR A 29 3.82 -3.65 -6.12
CA TYR A 29 4.09 -4.41 -4.90
C TYR A 29 5.30 -5.34 -5.05
N ALA A 30 5.48 -5.94 -6.23
CA ALA A 30 6.70 -6.70 -6.54
C ALA A 30 7.96 -5.82 -6.52
N GLU A 31 7.87 -4.57 -6.98
CA GLU A 31 8.95 -3.59 -6.91
C GLU A 31 9.34 -3.29 -5.45
N PHE A 32 8.37 -3.00 -4.57
CA PHE A 32 8.62 -2.78 -3.14
C PHE A 32 9.32 -3.96 -2.48
N ALA A 33 8.87 -5.19 -2.76
CA ALA A 33 9.48 -6.40 -2.22
C ALA A 33 10.93 -6.62 -2.71
N LYS A 34 11.21 -6.26 -3.97
CA LYS A 34 12.54 -6.41 -4.57
C LYS A 34 13.54 -5.38 -4.02
N TYR A 35 13.15 -4.11 -4.00
CA TYR A 35 14.08 -3.02 -3.71
C TYR A 35 14.22 -2.71 -2.22
N ASN A 36 13.29 -3.19 -1.38
CA ASN A 36 13.40 -3.08 0.08
C ASN A 36 13.70 -1.64 0.55
N TYR A 37 12.94 -0.67 0.03
CA TYR A 37 13.12 0.75 0.32
C TYR A 37 13.16 1.03 1.83
N ASP A 38 13.99 1.96 2.25
CA ASP A 38 14.05 2.37 3.67
C ASP A 38 12.89 3.29 4.06
N LEU A 39 12.33 4.00 3.08
CA LEU A 39 11.26 4.97 3.24
C LEU A 39 10.18 4.78 2.18
N ILE A 40 8.92 4.81 2.62
CA ILE A 40 7.74 4.87 1.75
C ILE A 40 6.97 6.15 2.08
N ILE A 41 6.60 6.91 1.04
CA ILE A 41 5.76 8.10 1.19
C ILE A 41 4.46 7.83 0.44
N VAL A 42 3.33 7.89 1.16
CA VAL A 42 1.99 7.78 0.58
C VAL A 42 1.38 9.17 0.57
N GLN A 43 1.22 9.76 -0.62
CA GLN A 43 0.46 10.99 -0.83
C GLN A 43 -1.03 10.67 -0.96
N GLN A 44 -1.87 11.43 -0.27
CA GLN A 44 -3.31 11.20 -0.17
C GLN A 44 -4.12 12.23 -0.98
N ASP A 45 -3.55 12.74 -2.08
CA ASP A 45 -4.16 13.81 -2.89
C ASP A 45 -5.45 13.34 -3.60
N GLU A 46 -5.62 12.03 -3.81
CA GLU A 46 -6.81 11.41 -4.41
C GLU A 46 -7.45 10.40 -3.43
N PRO A 47 -8.48 10.80 -2.65
CA PRO A 47 -9.01 9.99 -1.55
C PRO A 47 -9.56 8.63 -1.98
N LEU A 48 -10.32 8.56 -3.08
CA LEU A 48 -10.91 7.30 -3.56
C LEU A 48 -9.85 6.29 -4.00
N TRP A 49 -8.81 6.78 -4.68
CA TRP A 49 -7.67 5.96 -5.08
C TRP A 49 -6.86 5.50 -3.86
N THR A 50 -6.63 6.42 -2.92
CA THR A 50 -5.90 6.13 -1.68
C THR A 50 -6.64 5.06 -0.88
N ASP A 51 -7.94 5.19 -0.68
CA ASP A 51 -8.75 4.20 0.04
C ASP A 51 -8.76 2.84 -0.65
N HIS A 52 -8.84 2.83 -1.99
CA HIS A 52 -8.76 1.59 -2.77
C HIS A 52 -7.43 0.87 -2.54
N VAL A 53 -6.29 1.57 -2.64
CA VAL A 53 -4.95 0.99 -2.42
C VAL A 53 -4.73 0.57 -0.96
N LEU A 54 -5.06 1.45 -0.01
CA LEU A 54 -4.91 1.21 1.42
C LEU A 54 -5.80 0.06 1.92
N GLY A 55 -6.96 -0.15 1.30
CA GLY A 55 -7.88 -1.24 1.61
C GLY A 55 -7.42 -2.61 1.10
N GLN A 56 -6.41 -2.69 0.22
CA GLN A 56 -5.95 -3.96 -0.32
C GLN A 56 -5.07 -4.73 0.69
N ALA A 57 -5.38 -6.01 0.92
CA ALA A 57 -4.57 -6.90 1.77
C ALA A 57 -3.10 -6.99 1.30
N ARG A 58 -2.87 -6.87 -0.01
CA ARG A 58 -1.54 -6.89 -0.63
C ARG A 58 -0.69 -5.71 -0.18
N PHE A 59 -1.29 -4.51 -0.14
CA PHE A 59 -0.60 -3.31 0.33
C PHE A 59 -0.34 -3.37 1.84
N ALA A 60 -1.29 -3.89 2.61
CA ALA A 60 -1.08 -4.15 4.04
C ALA A 60 0.11 -5.10 4.28
N ALA A 61 0.30 -6.12 3.42
CA ALA A 61 1.44 -7.01 3.49
C ALA A 61 2.78 -6.29 3.20
N VAL A 62 2.80 -5.34 2.26
CA VAL A 62 3.98 -4.47 2.04
C VAL A 62 4.28 -3.65 3.29
N LEU A 63 3.26 -2.98 3.86
CA LEU A 63 3.43 -2.10 5.01
C LEU A 63 3.73 -2.85 6.33
N ALA A 64 3.51 -4.15 6.42
CA ALA A 64 3.82 -4.94 7.62
C ALA A 64 5.31 -4.88 8.02
N ALA A 65 6.20 -4.60 7.06
CA ALA A 65 7.63 -4.41 7.29
C ALA A 65 8.01 -2.97 7.65
N TYR A 66 7.04 -2.07 7.85
CA TYR A 66 7.26 -0.64 8.07
C TYR A 66 6.45 -0.13 9.27
N HIS A 67 6.82 1.05 9.77
CA HIS A 67 6.07 1.78 10.79
C HIS A 67 5.93 3.26 10.39
N PRO A 68 4.83 3.94 10.74
CA PRO A 68 4.68 5.36 10.45
C PRO A 68 5.70 6.18 11.26
N ILE A 69 6.38 7.12 10.60
CA ILE A 69 7.36 8.03 11.22
C ILE A 69 6.94 9.49 11.14
N ALA A 70 6.09 9.85 10.17
CA ALA A 70 5.51 11.17 10.06
C ALA A 70 4.13 11.10 9.38
N ARG A 71 3.24 12.02 9.75
CA ARG A 71 1.91 12.14 9.15
C ARG A 71 1.48 13.59 9.12
N ASP A 72 0.90 13.98 7.99
CA ASP A 72 0.18 15.24 7.79
C ASP A 72 -1.18 14.91 7.14
N ALA A 73 -2.01 15.93 6.93
CA ALA A 73 -3.27 15.87 6.20
C ALA A 73 -3.11 15.39 4.74
N ARG A 74 -1.92 15.54 4.15
CA ARG A 74 -1.67 15.21 2.74
C ARG A 74 -0.82 13.95 2.51
N PHE A 75 -0.12 13.48 3.53
CA PHE A 75 0.77 12.33 3.36
C PHE A 75 1.02 11.56 4.67
N ILE A 76 1.42 10.31 4.51
CA ILE A 76 1.99 9.48 5.56
C ILE A 76 3.36 8.98 5.10
N VAL A 77 4.36 9.09 5.97
CA VAL A 77 5.70 8.55 5.76
C VAL A 77 5.89 7.33 6.64
N TYR A 78 6.35 6.25 6.03
CA TYR A 78 6.67 4.99 6.69
C TYR A 78 8.17 4.74 6.62
N GLY A 79 8.77 4.43 7.76
CA GLY A 79 10.15 3.95 7.87
C GLY A 79 10.18 2.43 7.99
N ARG A 80 11.18 1.80 7.39
CA ARG A 80 11.35 0.35 7.48
C ARG A 80 11.62 -0.10 8.92
N ASN A 81 11.05 -1.24 9.30
CA ASN A 81 11.37 -1.89 10.56
C ASN A 81 12.81 -2.43 10.49
N VAL A 82 13.73 -1.77 11.17
CA VAL A 82 15.05 -2.34 11.45
C VAL A 82 14.92 -3.25 12.66
N ALA A 83 15.26 -4.53 12.47
CA ALA A 83 15.49 -5.41 13.60
C ALA A 83 16.62 -4.79 14.43
N VAL A 84 16.30 -4.28 15.62
CA VAL A 84 17.32 -3.95 16.60
C VAL A 84 17.98 -5.28 16.93
N GLY A 85 19.15 -5.53 16.35
CA GLY A 85 19.95 -6.71 16.67
C GLY A 85 20.04 -6.79 18.19
N GLY A 86 19.64 -7.94 18.75
CA GLY A 86 19.50 -8.14 20.18
C GLY A 86 20.74 -7.68 20.94
N GLY A 87 20.67 -6.48 21.52
CA GLY A 87 21.53 -6.10 22.61
C GLY A 87 21.09 -6.95 23.79
N SER A 88 21.84 -8.01 24.08
CA SER A 88 21.67 -8.85 25.25
C SER A 88 21.52 -7.97 26.50
N SER A 89 20.29 -7.87 26.98
CA SER A 89 19.99 -7.47 28.35
C SER A 89 20.38 -8.62 29.27
N ALA A 90 21.62 -8.62 29.77
CA ALA A 90 22.10 -9.28 30.99
C ALA A 90 23.59 -8.89 31.12
N GLN A 91 24.08 -8.27 32.19
CA GLN A 91 23.98 -8.74 33.56
C GLN A 91 24.36 -7.60 34.50
N GLY A 92 23.37 -6.91 35.05
CA GLY A 92 23.53 -6.28 36.35
C GLY A 92 23.24 -7.37 37.37
N ASN A 93 24.27 -7.89 38.03
CA ASN A 93 24.08 -8.61 39.28
C ASN A 93 25.33 -8.51 40.15
N SER A 94 25.11 -7.90 41.32
CA SER A 94 25.94 -7.87 42.55
C SER A 94 27.24 -7.06 42.50
#